data_AF-A0A7J9G817-F1
#
_entry.id   AF-A0A7J9G817-F1
#
_cell.length_a   1.000
_cell.length_b   1.000
_cell.length_c   1.000
_cell.angle_alpha   90.00
_cell.angle_beta   90.00
_cell.angle_gamma   90.00
#
_symmetry.space_group_name_H-M   'P 1'
#
loop_
_entity.id
_entity.type
_entity.pdbx_description
1 polymer ?
#
loop_
_entity_poly.entity_id
_entity_poly.type
_entity_poly.pdbx_seq_one_letter_code
_entity_poly.pdbx_strand_id
1 'polypeptide(L)'
;QISSRPIEKVIVHPLVLLSIVDNYNRVAKDTRKRVVGVLLGSSFKGTVDVSNSYAVPFEEDEKDPSIWFLDHNYHESMFSMFKRINAKEHVVGWYSTGPKLRENDLDIHRLFHNYVPNPVLVIIDVQPKELGIPTKAYYDVEEVKENATQKSQKIFVHVPSEIAAHEVEEIGVEHLLRDVKDTTISTLATEVTGKLTALKGLDARLKEIRSYLDLVIDEKLPLNHEILYHLQ
;
A
#
# COMPACT_ATOMS: atom_id res chain seq x y z
N GLN A 1 -12.31 -24.58 0.14
CA GLN A 1 -11.45 -24.18 -1.00
C GLN A 1 -11.87 -22.79 -1.43
N ILE A 2 -11.19 -21.75 -0.96
CA ILE A 2 -11.43 -20.37 -1.37
C ILE A 2 -10.60 -20.19 -2.65
N SER A 3 -11.28 -20.26 -3.79
CA SER A 3 -10.68 -19.96 -5.10
C SER A 3 -10.08 -18.56 -5.06
N SER A 4 -8.83 -18.44 -5.51
CA SER A 4 -8.07 -17.20 -5.64
C SER A 4 -8.73 -16.27 -6.66
N ARG A 5 -9.76 -15.55 -6.23
CA ARG A 5 -10.37 -14.49 -7.04
C ARG A 5 -9.42 -13.29 -7.10
N PRO A 6 -9.30 -12.63 -8.26
CA PRO A 6 -8.50 -11.42 -8.37
C PRO A 6 -9.06 -10.36 -7.42
N ILE A 7 -8.15 -9.57 -6.83
CA ILE A 7 -8.51 -8.47 -5.95
C ILE A 7 -8.79 -7.27 -6.83
N GLU A 8 -10.04 -6.80 -6.81
CA GLU A 8 -10.49 -5.68 -7.65
C GLU A 8 -10.22 -4.34 -6.98
N LYS A 9 -10.30 -4.31 -5.64
CA LYS A 9 -10.23 -3.06 -4.88
C LYS A 9 -9.74 -3.29 -3.45
N VAL A 10 -8.97 -2.34 -2.94
CA VAL A 10 -8.51 -2.32 -1.55
C VAL A 10 -9.06 -1.08 -0.86
N ILE A 11 -9.75 -1.28 0.26
CA ILE A 11 -10.31 -0.21 1.07
C ILE A 11 -9.49 -0.13 2.36
N VAL A 12 -8.91 1.03 2.62
CA VAL A 12 -8.09 1.27 3.81
C VAL A 12 -8.83 2.22 4.75
N HIS A 13 -9.02 1.81 6.00
CA HIS A 13 -9.63 2.68 7.00
C HIS A 13 -8.67 3.78 7.48
N PRO A 14 -9.16 4.98 7.81
CA PRO A 14 -8.32 6.05 8.36
C PRO A 14 -7.55 5.66 9.63
N LEU A 15 -8.12 4.77 10.46
CA LEU A 15 -7.48 4.26 11.68
C LEU A 15 -6.14 3.56 11.39
N VAL A 16 -6.09 2.81 10.28
CA VAL A 16 -4.89 2.08 9.84
C VAL A 16 -3.79 3.06 9.45
N LEU A 17 -4.14 4.14 8.74
CA LEU A 17 -3.18 5.19 8.37
C LEU A 17 -2.57 5.84 9.61
N LEU A 18 -3.40 6.21 10.58
CA LEU A 18 -2.94 6.83 11.82
C LEU A 18 -2.05 5.89 12.64
N SER A 19 -2.42 4.61 12.70
CA SER A 19 -1.66 3.59 13.42
C SER A 19 -0.28 3.36 12.80
N ILE A 20 -0.19 3.36 11.47
CA ILE A 20 1.08 3.16 10.75
C ILE A 20 1.99 4.38 10.90
N VAL A 21 1.43 5.59 10.83
CA VAL A 21 2.18 6.83 11.06
C VAL A 21 2.69 6.91 12.52
N ASP A 22 1.87 6.52 13.50
CA ASP A 22 2.29 6.45 14.91
C ASP A 22 3.44 5.44 15.10
N ASN A 23 3.29 4.23 14.55
CA ASN A 23 4.33 3.20 14.62
C ASN A 23 5.65 3.68 13.98
N TYR A 24 5.56 4.35 12.83
CA TYR A 24 6.73 4.96 12.19
C TYR A 24 7.40 6.01 13.08
N ASN A 25 6.62 6.88 13.72
CA ASN A 25 7.16 7.88 14.65
C ASN A 25 7.79 7.29 15.92
N ARG A 26 7.35 6.11 16.36
CA ARG A 26 7.91 5.43 17.53
C ARG A 26 9.21 4.69 17.23
N VAL A 27 9.33 4.10 16.05
CA VAL A 27 10.44 3.20 15.69
C VAL A 27 11.49 3.90 14.84
N ALA A 28 11.06 4.75 13.89
CA ALA A 28 11.87 5.18 12.77
C ALA A 28 12.07 6.70 12.67
N LYS A 29 11.64 7.49 13.67
CA LYS A 29 11.75 8.96 13.62
C LYS A 29 13.18 9.47 13.42
N ASP A 30 14.18 8.74 13.93
CA ASP A 30 15.60 9.06 13.80
C ASP A 30 16.37 8.06 12.91
N THR A 31 15.70 7.09 12.27
CA THR A 31 16.36 6.11 11.41
C THR A 31 15.76 6.07 10.01
N ARG A 32 16.59 5.84 8.99
CA ARG A 32 16.13 5.61 7.60
C ARG A 32 15.48 4.24 7.40
N LYS A 33 15.13 3.56 8.49
CA LYS A 33 14.56 2.21 8.48
C LYS A 33 13.10 2.26 8.06
N ARG A 34 12.70 1.26 7.29
CA ARG A 34 11.29 1.01 6.99
C ARG A 34 10.65 0.19 8.09
N VAL A 35 9.39 0.45 8.35
CA VAL A 35 8.53 -0.33 9.21
C VAL A 35 7.69 -1.26 8.34
N VAL A 36 7.66 -2.52 8.74
CA VAL A 36 6.80 -3.54 8.16
C VAL A 36 5.80 -3.98 9.23
N GLY A 37 4.58 -4.23 8.81
CA GLY A 37 3.58 -4.78 9.72
C GLY A 37 2.49 -5.52 8.98
N VAL A 38 1.60 -6.11 9.76
CA VAL A 38 0.53 -6.96 9.23
C VAL A 38 -0.75 -6.17 9.15
N LEU A 39 -1.49 -6.40 8.07
CA LEU A 39 -2.81 -5.86 7.84
C LEU A 39 -3.86 -6.88 8.26
N LEU A 40 -4.80 -6.41 9.07
CA LEU A 40 -5.95 -7.16 9.53
C LEU A 40 -7.22 -6.56 8.93
N GLY A 41 -8.16 -7.43 8.62
CA GLY A 41 -9.43 -7.00 8.04
C GLY A 41 -10.25 -8.17 7.57
N SER A 42 -11.08 -7.94 6.56
CA SER A 42 -11.91 -8.96 5.91
C SER A 42 -11.79 -8.85 4.39
N SER A 43 -11.79 -9.98 3.70
CA SER A 43 -11.87 -10.01 2.24
C SER A 43 -13.26 -10.50 1.84
N PHE A 44 -13.97 -9.71 1.04
CA PHE A 44 -15.31 -10.06 0.58
C PHE A 44 -15.46 -9.73 -0.91
N LYS A 45 -15.82 -10.75 -1.71
CA LYS A 45 -16.14 -10.61 -3.14
C LYS A 45 -15.09 -9.86 -3.99
N GLY A 46 -13.79 -10.03 -3.70
CA GLY A 46 -12.72 -9.36 -4.45
C GLY A 46 -12.37 -7.96 -3.93
N THR A 47 -13.10 -7.45 -2.94
CA THR A 47 -12.72 -6.27 -2.17
C THR A 47 -12.02 -6.70 -0.88
N VAL A 48 -10.90 -6.05 -0.57
CA VAL A 48 -10.19 -6.24 0.70
C VAL A 48 -10.42 -5.01 1.56
N ASP A 49 -11.15 -5.20 2.65
CA ASP A 49 -11.39 -4.17 3.67
C ASP A 49 -10.33 -4.29 4.75
N VAL A 50 -9.49 -3.27 4.86
CA VAL A 50 -8.40 -3.18 5.83
C VAL A 50 -8.87 -2.32 7.00
N SER A 51 -9.25 -2.98 8.09
CA SER A 51 -9.81 -2.33 9.27
C SER A 51 -8.76 -2.01 10.33
N ASN A 52 -7.75 -2.86 10.47
CA ASN A 52 -6.77 -2.73 11.53
C ASN A 52 -5.36 -3.12 11.06
N SER A 53 -4.34 -2.73 11.82
CA SER A 53 -2.95 -3.06 11.52
C SER A 53 -2.11 -3.09 12.79
N TYR A 54 -1.02 -3.85 12.76
CA TYR A 54 -0.02 -3.80 13.83
C TYR A 54 1.38 -3.93 13.23
N ALA A 55 2.34 -3.26 13.84
CA ALA A 55 3.75 -3.38 13.46
C ALA A 55 4.32 -4.69 13.98
N VAL A 56 5.18 -5.32 13.18
CA VAL A 56 5.98 -6.47 13.58
C VAL A 56 7.43 -6.00 13.68
N PRO A 57 8.21 -6.45 14.68
CA PRO A 57 9.64 -6.21 14.71
C PRO A 57 10.28 -6.68 13.41
N PHE A 58 10.79 -5.72 12.64
CA PHE A 58 11.39 -5.94 11.34
C PHE A 58 12.74 -5.23 11.31
N GLU A 59 13.77 -5.97 10.94
CA GLU A 59 15.11 -5.43 10.73
C GLU A 59 15.57 -5.77 9.33
N GLU A 60 16.19 -4.80 8.66
CA GLU A 60 16.80 -4.95 7.35
C GLU A 60 18.20 -4.36 7.43
N ASP A 61 19.17 -5.05 6.84
CA ASP A 61 20.52 -4.51 6.73
C ASP A 61 20.54 -3.37 5.70
N GLU A 62 21.22 -2.26 6.03
CA GLU A 62 21.38 -1.13 5.13
C GLU A 62 22.36 -1.43 3.98
N LYS A 63 23.28 -2.37 4.18
CA LYS A 63 24.33 -2.72 3.20
C LYS A 63 23.86 -3.80 2.22
N ASP A 64 23.19 -4.82 2.72
CA ASP A 64 22.68 -5.94 1.94
C ASP A 64 21.16 -6.06 2.12
N PRO A 65 20.37 -5.48 1.19
CA PRO A 65 18.92 -5.50 1.29
C PRO A 65 18.34 -6.92 1.41
N SER A 66 18.99 -7.92 0.80
CA SER A 66 18.51 -9.31 0.85
C SER A 66 18.50 -9.93 2.24
N ILE A 67 19.22 -9.34 3.20
CA ILE A 67 19.25 -9.82 4.59
C ILE A 67 18.22 -9.01 5.40
N TRP A 68 17.12 -9.67 5.72
CA TRP A 68 16.07 -9.11 6.57
C TRP A 68 15.59 -10.15 7.58
N PHE A 69 15.06 -9.64 8.69
CA PHE A 69 14.53 -10.42 9.79
C PHE A 69 13.12 -9.96 10.11
N LEU A 70 12.21 -10.92 10.23
CA LEU A 70 10.83 -10.72 10.64
C LEU A 70 10.51 -11.69 11.79
N ASP A 71 10.03 -11.16 12.91
CA ASP A 71 9.68 -11.98 14.07
C ASP A 71 8.31 -12.68 13.89
N HIS A 72 8.36 -13.95 13.47
CA HIS A 72 7.19 -14.81 13.31
C HIS A 72 6.51 -15.15 14.65
N ASN A 73 7.26 -15.28 15.74
CA ASN A 73 6.70 -15.64 17.05
C ASN A 73 5.85 -14.50 17.61
N TYR A 74 6.31 -13.26 17.40
CA TYR A 74 5.55 -12.07 17.73
C TYR A 74 4.27 -11.98 16.88
N HIS A 75 4.37 -12.25 15.57
CA HIS A 75 3.22 -12.26 14.67
C HIS A 75 2.13 -13.25 15.14
N GLU A 76 2.50 -14.51 15.44
CA GLU A 76 1.52 -15.53 15.88
C GLU A 76 0.86 -15.16 17.21
N SER A 77 1.66 -14.65 18.16
CA SER A 77 1.16 -14.24 19.48
C SER A 77 0.17 -13.07 19.35
N MET A 78 0.52 -12.04 18.58
CA MET A 78 -0.35 -10.89 18.33
C MET A 78 -1.60 -11.29 17.55
N PHE A 79 -1.46 -12.10 16.50
CA PHE A 79 -2.60 -12.58 15.73
C PHE A 79 -3.58 -13.37 16.60
N SER A 80 -3.10 -14.22 17.50
CA SER A 80 -3.93 -14.94 18.46
C SER A 80 -4.68 -13.99 19.40
N MET A 81 -4.05 -12.92 19.87
CA MET A 81 -4.70 -11.89 20.70
C MET A 81 -5.81 -11.15 19.93
N PHE A 82 -5.52 -10.67 18.72
CA PHE A 82 -6.51 -9.96 17.90
C PHE A 82 -7.69 -10.85 17.53
N LYS A 83 -7.44 -12.13 17.22
CA LYS A 83 -8.49 -13.10 16.93
C LYS A 83 -9.41 -13.38 18.14
N ARG A 84 -8.90 -13.24 19.36
CA ARG A 84 -9.70 -13.33 20.60
C ARG A 84 -10.59 -12.11 20.83
N ILE A 85 -10.15 -10.93 20.38
CA ILE A 85 -10.90 -9.67 20.50
C ILE A 85 -11.97 -9.61 19.41
N ASN A 86 -11.59 -9.89 18.17
CA ASN A 86 -12.47 -9.85 17.01
C ASN A 86 -12.26 -11.09 16.12
N ALA A 87 -13.20 -12.03 16.16
CA ALA A 87 -13.14 -13.25 15.35
C ALA A 87 -13.38 -13.02 13.86
N LYS A 88 -13.88 -11.84 13.46
CA LYS A 88 -14.10 -11.48 12.06
C LYS A 88 -12.82 -11.00 11.37
N GLU A 89 -11.85 -10.51 12.14
CA GLU A 89 -10.57 -10.05 11.62
C GLU A 89 -9.66 -11.24 11.34
N HIS A 90 -9.18 -11.30 10.10
CA HIS A 90 -8.12 -12.21 9.67
C HIS A 90 -7.00 -11.41 9.01
N VAL A 91 -5.84 -12.04 8.85
CA VAL A 91 -4.74 -11.47 8.08
C VAL A 91 -5.21 -11.32 6.63
N VAL A 92 -5.07 -10.12 6.08
CA VAL A 92 -5.37 -9.82 4.65
C VAL A 92 -4.11 -9.54 3.84
N GLY A 93 -2.99 -9.28 4.53
CA GLY A 93 -1.74 -8.92 3.89
C GLY A 93 -0.82 -8.20 4.85
N TRP A 94 0.04 -7.36 4.29
CA TRP A 94 1.04 -6.62 5.04
C TRP A 94 1.23 -5.22 4.46
N TYR A 95 1.75 -4.32 5.29
CA TYR A 95 2.07 -2.97 4.88
C TYR A 95 3.56 -2.71 5.00
N SER A 96 4.04 -1.81 4.17
CA SER A 96 5.40 -1.28 4.25
C SER A 96 5.36 0.24 4.26
N THR A 97 6.11 0.85 5.18
CA THR A 97 6.38 2.29 5.14
C THR A 97 7.63 2.52 4.30
N GLY A 98 7.45 2.90 3.04
CA GLY A 98 8.59 3.14 2.15
C GLY A 98 8.18 3.98 0.95
N PRO A 99 9.05 4.86 0.44
CA PRO A 99 8.69 5.67 -0.72
C PRO A 99 8.64 4.85 -2.03
N LYS A 100 9.30 3.68 -2.07
CA LYS A 100 9.38 2.80 -3.26
C LYS A 100 9.46 1.32 -2.89
N LEU A 101 8.94 0.48 -3.79
CA LEU A 101 9.02 -0.98 -3.75
C LEU A 101 10.48 -1.46 -3.93
N ARG A 102 10.85 -2.55 -3.25
CA ARG A 102 12.16 -3.20 -3.32
C ARG A 102 12.02 -4.67 -3.73
N GLU A 103 13.08 -5.26 -4.26
CA GLU A 103 13.08 -6.68 -4.66
C GLU A 103 12.80 -7.62 -3.47
N ASN A 104 13.29 -7.25 -2.27
CA ASN A 104 13.03 -7.99 -1.02
C ASN A 104 11.54 -8.13 -0.69
N ASP A 105 10.70 -7.24 -1.21
CA ASP A 105 9.26 -7.26 -0.94
C ASP A 105 8.63 -8.51 -1.54
N LEU A 106 9.18 -9.08 -2.62
CA LEU A 106 8.72 -10.34 -3.17
C LEU A 106 8.97 -11.50 -2.21
N ASP A 107 10.13 -11.52 -1.54
CA ASP A 107 10.46 -12.59 -0.59
C ASP A 107 9.65 -12.47 0.70
N ILE A 108 9.46 -11.25 1.21
CA ILE A 108 8.56 -10.99 2.33
C ILE A 108 7.13 -11.41 1.97
N HIS A 109 6.65 -11.06 0.78
CA HIS A 109 5.30 -11.39 0.33
C HIS A 109 5.08 -12.89 0.19
N ARG A 110 6.10 -13.66 -0.22
CA ARG A 110 6.05 -15.14 -0.23
C ARG A 110 5.83 -15.73 1.16
N LEU A 111 6.38 -15.13 2.23
CA LEU A 111 6.09 -15.59 3.59
C LEU A 111 4.62 -15.42 3.95
N PHE A 112 4.01 -14.31 3.54
CA PHE A 112 2.60 -14.03 3.82
C PHE A 112 1.64 -14.98 3.08
N HIS A 113 2.10 -15.59 1.99
CA HIS A 113 1.34 -16.61 1.26
C HIS A 113 1.06 -17.88 2.10
N ASN A 114 1.89 -18.16 3.11
CA ASN A 114 1.65 -19.25 4.05
C ASN A 114 0.45 -18.99 4.98
N TYR A 115 0.10 -17.72 5.19
CA TYR A 115 -1.00 -17.31 6.08
C TYR A 115 -2.29 -17.02 5.30
N VAL A 116 -2.17 -16.48 4.08
CA VAL A 116 -3.29 -16.03 3.26
C VAL A 116 -3.05 -16.43 1.81
N PRO A 117 -4.03 -17.01 1.09
CA PRO A 117 -3.85 -17.40 -0.31
C PRO A 117 -3.61 -16.19 -1.24
N ASN A 118 -4.22 -15.05 -0.96
CA ASN A 118 -4.06 -13.82 -1.75
C ASN A 118 -3.68 -12.66 -0.80
N PRO A 119 -2.39 -12.52 -0.41
CA PRO A 119 -1.97 -11.42 0.42
C PRO A 119 -1.91 -10.11 -0.39
N VAL A 120 -2.29 -9.00 0.23
CA VAL A 120 -2.12 -7.65 -0.34
C VAL A 120 -0.89 -6.98 0.27
N LEU A 121 -0.09 -6.31 -0.56
CA LEU A 121 0.93 -5.36 -0.13
C LEU A 121 0.35 -3.94 -0.22
N VAL A 122 0.25 -3.24 0.90
CA VAL A 122 -0.08 -1.81 0.90
C VAL A 122 1.15 -1.00 1.26
N ILE A 123 1.61 -0.19 0.32
CA ILE A 123 2.66 0.79 0.56
C ILE A 123 2.01 2.07 1.04
N ILE A 124 2.44 2.57 2.20
CA ILE A 124 1.94 3.81 2.78
C ILE A 124 3.07 4.82 2.86
N ASP A 125 2.87 5.97 2.24
CA ASP A 125 3.78 7.10 2.34
C ASP A 125 3.51 7.87 3.64
N VAL A 126 4.50 7.86 4.54
CA VAL A 126 4.42 8.55 5.83
C VAL A 126 4.71 10.05 5.68
N GLN A 127 5.34 10.46 4.57
CA GLN A 127 5.62 11.86 4.27
C GLN A 127 5.09 12.19 2.87
N PRO A 128 3.76 12.33 2.70
CA PRO A 128 3.17 12.56 1.40
C PRO A 128 3.65 13.89 0.82
N LYS A 129 4.46 13.82 -0.23
CA LYS A 129 4.89 14.99 -1.03
C LYS A 129 3.92 15.31 -2.16
N GLU A 130 3.14 14.31 -2.59
CA GLU A 130 2.17 14.41 -3.67
C GLU A 130 0.76 14.69 -3.13
N LEU A 131 -0.01 15.50 -3.85
CA LEU A 131 -1.45 15.60 -3.63
C LEU A 131 -2.11 14.34 -4.19
N GLY A 132 -2.54 13.45 -3.31
CA GLY A 132 -3.20 12.20 -3.68
C GLY A 132 -3.45 11.30 -2.47
N ILE A 133 -3.96 10.11 -2.75
CA ILE A 133 -4.11 9.06 -1.76
C ILE A 133 -2.69 8.55 -1.42
N PRO A 134 -2.23 8.63 -0.15
CA PRO A 134 -0.87 8.22 0.23
C PRO A 134 -0.69 6.70 0.31
N THR A 135 -1.67 5.93 -0.17
CA THR A 135 -1.65 4.47 -0.19
C THR A 135 -1.56 3.97 -1.64
N LYS A 136 -0.72 2.96 -1.84
CA LYS A 136 -0.64 2.21 -3.09
C LYS A 136 -0.77 0.74 -2.74
N ALA A 137 -1.76 0.05 -3.32
CA ALA A 137 -1.96 -1.36 -3.09
C ALA A 137 -1.43 -2.19 -4.26
N TYR A 138 -0.86 -3.34 -3.94
CA TYR A 138 -0.32 -4.30 -4.90
C TYR A 138 -0.68 -5.73 -4.48
N TYR A 139 -0.81 -6.61 -5.46
CA TYR A 139 -0.93 -8.05 -5.25
C TYR A 139 0.01 -8.79 -6.20
N ASP A 140 0.39 -10.01 -5.86
CA ASP A 140 1.26 -10.82 -6.72
C ASP A 140 0.48 -11.48 -7.85
N VAL A 141 1.01 -11.38 -9.07
CA VAL A 141 0.56 -12.13 -10.24
C VAL A 141 1.74 -12.90 -10.79
N GLU A 142 1.52 -14.18 -11.09
CA GLU A 142 2.49 -14.98 -11.84
C GLU A 142 2.38 -14.64 -13.32
N GLU A 143 3.32 -13.83 -13.80
CA GLU A 143 3.41 -13.53 -15.23
C GLU A 143 4.23 -14.62 -15.93
N VAL A 144 3.59 -15.32 -16.87
CA VAL A 144 4.28 -16.22 -17.79
C VAL A 144 4.78 -15.38 -18.94
N LYS A 145 6.05 -14.98 -18.90
CA LYS A 145 6.69 -14.33 -20.04
C LYS A 145 6.65 -15.28 -21.25
N GLU A 146 6.23 -14.79 -22.41
CA GLU A 146 6.12 -15.56 -23.66
C GLU A 146 7.46 -16.15 -24.15
N ASN A 147 8.60 -15.71 -23.59
CA ASN A 147 9.91 -16.28 -23.87
C ASN A 147 10.09 -17.62 -23.12
N ALA A 148 9.99 -18.72 -23.87
CA ALA A 148 9.98 -20.13 -23.45
C ALA A 148 11.19 -20.64 -22.60
N THR A 149 12.05 -19.78 -22.08
CA THR A 149 13.26 -20.13 -21.29
C THR A 149 13.40 -19.39 -19.96
N GLN A 150 12.55 -18.41 -19.64
CA GLN A 150 12.60 -17.73 -18.34
C GLN A 150 11.52 -18.27 -17.40
N LYS A 151 11.93 -18.67 -16.20
CA LYS A 151 11.04 -19.13 -15.11
C LYS A 151 9.94 -18.09 -14.88
N SER A 152 8.73 -18.54 -14.54
CA SER A 152 7.62 -17.68 -14.11
C SER A 152 8.12 -16.69 -13.06
N GLN A 153 7.98 -15.40 -13.33
CA GLN A 153 8.35 -14.33 -12.40
C GLN A 153 7.06 -13.81 -11.76
N LYS A 154 7.06 -13.79 -10.42
CA LYS A 154 6.01 -13.11 -9.66
C LYS A 154 6.27 -11.62 -9.75
N ILE A 155 5.32 -10.87 -10.28
CA ILE A 155 5.35 -9.42 -10.35
C ILE A 155 4.24 -8.83 -9.50
N PHE A 156 4.45 -7.62 -9.00
CA PHE A 156 3.43 -6.87 -8.29
C PHE A 156 2.61 -6.07 -9.28
N VAL A 157 1.30 -6.33 -9.30
CA VAL A 157 0.34 -5.55 -10.08
C VAL A 157 -0.37 -4.57 -9.17
N HIS A 158 -0.49 -3.33 -9.61
CA HIS A 158 -1.16 -2.28 -8.85
C HIS A 158 -2.68 -2.49 -8.82
N VAL A 159 -3.28 -2.37 -7.63
CA VAL A 159 -4.74 -2.40 -7.42
C VAL A 159 -5.22 -1.03 -7.00
N PRO A 160 -6.36 -0.54 -7.53
CA PRO A 160 -7.00 0.66 -7.03
C PRO A 160 -7.23 0.59 -5.51
N SER A 161 -6.67 1.56 -4.79
CA SER A 161 -6.88 1.73 -3.36
C SER A 161 -7.71 2.97 -3.07
N GLU A 162 -8.66 2.83 -2.14
CA GLU A 162 -9.50 3.92 -1.66
C GLU A 162 -9.47 3.98 -0.13
N ILE A 163 -9.74 5.16 0.41
CA ILE A 163 -9.89 5.36 1.85
C ILE A 163 -11.38 5.45 2.14
N ALA A 164 -11.90 4.54 2.96
CA ALA A 164 -13.28 4.59 3.44
C ALA A 164 -13.31 4.41 4.95
N ALA A 165 -14.21 5.13 5.62
CA ALA A 165 -14.39 5.09 7.05
C ALA A 165 -15.71 4.37 7.40
N HIS A 166 -15.76 3.73 8.56
CA HIS A 166 -17.04 3.34 9.15
C HIS A 166 -17.72 4.57 9.76
N GLU A 167 -19.05 4.52 9.93
CA GLU A 167 -19.85 5.63 10.51
C GLU A 167 -19.26 6.15 11.83
N VAL A 168 -18.80 5.24 12.70
CA VAL A 168 -18.15 5.59 13.97
C VAL A 168 -16.78 6.25 13.80
N GLU A 169 -16.02 5.86 12.78
CA GLU A 169 -14.72 6.45 12.46
C GLU A 169 -14.90 7.82 11.79
N GLU A 170 -15.91 7.96 10.93
CA GLU A 170 -16.21 9.20 10.21
C GLU A 170 -16.50 10.35 11.17
N ILE A 171 -17.31 10.11 12.21
CA ILE A 171 -17.59 11.10 13.26
C ILE A 171 -16.28 11.51 13.97
N GLY A 172 -15.39 10.54 14.26
CA GLY A 172 -14.10 10.81 14.89
C GLY A 172 -13.18 11.65 14.00
N VAL A 173 -13.09 11.31 12.72
CA VAL A 173 -12.29 12.04 11.73
C VAL A 173 -12.84 13.44 11.50
N GLU A 174 -14.16 13.60 11.39
CA GLU A 174 -14.81 14.90 11.23
C GLU A 174 -14.52 15.79 12.45
N HIS A 175 -14.58 15.24 13.65
CA HIS A 175 -14.27 15.97 14.87
C HIS A 175 -12.82 16.49 14.88
N LEU A 176 -11.85 15.65 14.47
CA LEU A 176 -10.44 16.04 14.37
C LEU A 176 -10.19 17.10 13.30
N LEU A 177 -11.01 17.13 12.25
CA LEU A 177 -10.86 18.05 11.13
C LEU A 177 -11.63 19.36 11.29
N ARG A 178 -12.39 19.55 12.37
CA ARG A 178 -13.20 20.75 12.61
C ARG A 178 -12.37 22.04 12.62
N ASP A 179 -11.14 21.97 13.14
CA ASP A 179 -10.24 23.13 13.25
C ASP A 179 -9.46 23.40 11.95
N VAL A 180 -9.43 22.45 11.02
CA VAL A 180 -8.67 22.53 9.77
C VAL A 180 -9.57 22.81 8.57
N LYS A 181 -10.80 22.29 8.59
CA LYS A 181 -11.81 22.54 7.54
C LYS A 181 -12.53 23.84 7.83
N ASP A 182 -12.07 24.92 7.21
CA ASP A 182 -12.80 26.19 7.16
C ASP A 182 -14.18 25.96 6.52
N THR A 183 -15.21 25.90 7.35
CA THR A 183 -16.61 25.70 6.95
C THR A 183 -17.19 26.91 6.21
N THR A 184 -16.38 27.96 6.04
CA THR A 184 -16.70 29.24 5.40
C THR A 184 -16.32 29.30 3.92
N ILE A 185 -15.65 28.27 3.38
CA ILE A 185 -15.25 28.22 1.98
C ILE A 185 -16.49 28.02 1.10
N SER A 186 -16.81 29.04 0.30
CA SER A 186 -17.87 28.99 -0.71
C SER A 186 -17.71 27.78 -1.65
N THR A 187 -18.81 27.15 -2.03
CA THR A 187 -18.83 25.99 -2.95
C THR A 187 -18.03 26.23 -4.22
N LEU A 188 -18.06 27.45 -4.77
CA LEU A 188 -17.31 27.83 -5.96
C LEU A 188 -15.78 27.86 -5.71
N ALA A 189 -15.34 28.36 -4.55
CA ALA A 189 -13.92 28.40 -4.21
C ALA A 189 -13.36 26.98 -4.04
N THR A 190 -14.14 26.07 -3.45
CA THR A 190 -13.80 24.65 -3.35
C THR A 190 -13.70 23.99 -4.72
N GLU A 191 -14.65 24.24 -5.63
CA GLU A 191 -14.59 23.70 -6.99
C GLU A 191 -13.38 24.20 -7.78
N VAL A 192 -13.07 25.51 -7.70
CA VAL A 192 -11.90 26.09 -8.37
C VAL A 192 -10.61 25.51 -7.81
N THR A 193 -10.52 25.36 -6.48
CA THR A 193 -9.35 24.75 -5.82
C THR A 193 -9.21 23.27 -6.20
N GLY A 194 -10.32 22.54 -6.30
CA GLY A 194 -10.35 21.15 -6.75
C GLY A 194 -9.85 21.01 -8.19
N LYS A 195 -10.31 21.87 -9.11
CA LYS A 195 -9.83 21.88 -10.51
C LYS A 195 -8.34 22.22 -10.61
N LEU A 196 -7.87 23.23 -9.85
CA LEU A 196 -6.47 23.62 -9.84
C LEU A 196 -5.57 22.49 -9.28
N THR A 197 -6.05 21.79 -8.25
CA THR A 197 -5.38 20.63 -7.68
C THR A 197 -5.32 19.46 -8.67
N ALA A 198 -6.42 19.17 -9.36
CA ALA A 198 -6.47 18.12 -10.37
C ALA A 198 -5.50 18.40 -11.53
N LEU A 199 -5.40 19.66 -11.97
CA LEU A 199 -4.48 20.06 -13.04
C LEU A 199 -3.01 19.94 -12.61
N LYS A 200 -2.68 20.31 -11.36
CA LYS A 200 -1.34 20.07 -10.79
C LYS A 200 -1.01 18.58 -10.68
N GLY A 201 -1.98 17.76 -10.28
CA GLY A 201 -1.82 16.29 -10.24
C GLY A 201 -1.55 15.70 -11.62
N LEU A 202 -2.27 16.17 -12.64
CA LEU A 202 -2.06 15.75 -14.03
C LEU A 202 -0.68 16.15 -14.55
N ASP A 203 -0.22 17.39 -14.29
CA ASP A 203 1.12 17.85 -14.66
C ASP A 203 2.22 16.99 -14.01
N ALA A 204 2.06 16.63 -12.73
CA ALA A 204 2.99 15.74 -12.03
C ALA A 204 3.04 14.34 -12.67
N ARG A 205 1.87 13.74 -12.98
CA ARG A 205 1.80 12.42 -13.62
C ARG A 205 2.37 12.43 -15.05
N LEU A 206 2.11 13.48 -15.83
CA LEU A 206 2.70 13.62 -17.17
C LEU A 206 4.23 13.74 -17.12
N LYS A 207 4.78 14.45 -16.12
CA LYS A 207 6.23 14.51 -15.88
C LYS A 207 6.84 13.17 -15.51
N GLU A 208 6.13 12.35 -14.73
CA GLU A 208 6.56 10.97 -14.43
C GLU A 208 6.60 10.10 -15.69
N ILE A 209 5.55 10.15 -16.52
CA ILE A 209 5.50 9.40 -17.80
C ILE A 209 6.67 9.81 -18.70
N ARG A 210 6.90 11.12 -18.85
CA ARG A 210 8.05 11.62 -19.61
C ARG A 210 9.37 11.10 -19.06
N SER A 211 9.55 11.16 -17.74
CA SER A 211 10.77 10.68 -17.09
C SER A 211 10.98 9.18 -17.32
N TYR A 212 9.91 8.38 -17.34
CA TYR A 212 9.98 6.97 -17.69
C TYR A 212 10.42 6.77 -19.15
N LEU A 213 9.83 7.49 -20.10
CA LEU A 213 10.21 7.40 -21.52
C LEU A 213 11.66 7.82 -21.74
N ASP A 214 12.12 8.88 -21.10
CA ASP A 214 13.52 9.33 -21.16
C ASP A 214 14.47 8.23 -20.64
N LEU A 215 14.10 7.52 -19.56
CA LEU A 215 14.89 6.41 -19.01
C LEU A 215 14.91 5.15 -19.90
N VAL A 216 13.84 4.92 -20.66
CA VAL A 216 13.76 3.83 -21.64
C VAL A 216 14.63 4.14 -22.87
N ILE A 217 14.63 5.40 -23.33
CA ILE A 217 15.50 5.86 -24.43
C ILE A 217 16.99 5.76 -24.02
N ASP A 218 17.29 6.05 -22.75
CA ASP A 218 18.62 5.91 -22.14
C ASP A 218 19.06 4.45 -21.90
N GLU A 219 18.25 3.44 -22.28
CA GLU A 219 18.48 1.99 -22.07
C GLU A 219 18.70 1.57 -20.61
N LYS A 220 18.33 2.40 -19.62
CA LYS A 220 18.49 2.08 -18.19
C LYS A 220 17.39 1.16 -17.65
N LEU A 221 16.23 1.12 -18.30
CA LEU A 221 15.07 0.32 -17.90
C LEU A 221 14.57 -0.52 -19.08
N PRO A 222 14.19 -1.78 -18.86
CA PRO A 222 13.60 -2.61 -19.90
C PRO A 222 12.25 -2.05 -20.35
N LEU A 223 11.98 -2.18 -21.65
CA LEU A 223 10.71 -1.78 -22.25
C LEU A 223 9.56 -2.60 -21.67
N ASN A 224 8.59 -1.94 -21.05
CA ASN A 224 7.34 -2.60 -20.67
C ASN A 224 6.27 -2.33 -21.75
N HIS A 225 5.89 -3.39 -22.47
CA HIS A 225 4.93 -3.31 -23.55
C HIS A 225 3.51 -2.95 -23.08
N GLU A 226 3.11 -3.31 -21.86
CA GLU A 226 1.80 -2.95 -21.31
C GLU A 226 1.67 -1.44 -21.10
N ILE A 227 2.72 -0.80 -20.56
CA ILE A 227 2.72 0.65 -20.33
C ILE A 227 2.61 1.40 -21.66
N LEU A 228 3.32 0.95 -22.69
CA LEU A 228 3.22 1.52 -24.03
C LEU A 228 1.83 1.34 -24.65
N TYR A 229 1.24 0.17 -24.47
CA TYR A 229 -0.11 -0.09 -24.96
C TYR A 229 -1.15 0.82 -24.30
N HIS A 230 -1.00 1.09 -23.00
CA HIS A 230 -1.85 2.05 -22.29
C HIS A 230 -1.59 3.52 -22.64
N LEU A 231 -0.43 3.84 -23.22
CA LEU A 231 -0.06 5.19 -23.67
C LEU A 231 -0.50 5.51 -25.10
N GLN A 232 -0.79 4.49 -25.92
CA GLN A 232 -1.23 4.62 -27.31
C GLN A 232 -2.71 5.02 -27.41
#